data_AF-A0A1X1GX62-F1
#
_entry.id   AF-A0A1X1GX62-F1
#
_cell.length_a   1.000
_cell.length_b   1.000
_cell.length_c   1.000
_cell.angle_alpha   90.00
_cell.angle_beta   90.00
_cell.angle_gamma   90.00
#
_symmetry.space_group_name_H-M   'P 1'
#
loop_
_entity.id
_entity.type
_entity.pdbx_description
1 polymer ?
#
loop_
_entity_poly.entity_id
_entity_poly.type
_entity_poly.pdbx_seq_one_letter_code
_entity_poly.pdbx_strand_id
1 'polypeptide(L)' 'MKYVIFSFELGDYICNGENKVLVFDTLGLAFQYLQKHYRKPLPEQRKKRLIHYPDVYQAPFRLLKVC' A
#
# COMPACT_ATOMS: atom_id res chain seq x y z
N MET A 1 17.71 3.40 9.32
CA MET A 1 17.14 3.75 8.01
C MET A 1 15.66 3.52 8.10
N LYS A 2 14.86 4.56 7.85
CA LYS A 2 13.41 4.51 8.02
C LYS A 2 12.72 4.58 6.66
N TYR A 3 11.47 4.20 6.59
CA TYR A 3 10.66 4.21 5.37
C TYR A 3 9.33 4.89 5.62
N VAL A 4 8.87 5.66 4.65
CA VAL A 4 7.53 6.26 4.63
C VAL A 4 6.82 5.86 3.35
N ILE A 5 5.50 5.94 3.37
CA ILE A 5 4.65 5.55 2.25
C ILE A 5 3.93 6.78 1.75
N PHE A 6 4.11 7.09 0.47
CA PHE A 6 3.40 8.16 -0.22
C PHE A 6 2.24 7.57 -1.02
N SER A 7 1.05 8.15 -0.87
CA SER A 7 -0.14 7.78 -1.63
C SER A 7 -0.39 8.79 -2.73
N PHE A 8 -0.44 8.32 -3.98
CA PHE A 8 -0.77 9.18 -5.11
C PHE A 8 -2.25 9.59 -5.13
N GLU A 9 -3.13 8.80 -4.50
CA GLU A 9 -4.56 9.12 -4.38
C GLU A 9 -4.78 10.27 -3.40
N LEU A 10 -4.07 10.28 -2.28
CA LEU A 10 -4.15 11.36 -1.29
C LEU A 10 -3.30 12.59 -1.69
N GLY A 11 -2.29 12.38 -2.54
CA GLY A 11 -1.27 13.39 -2.85
C GLY A 11 -0.32 13.66 -1.68
N ASP A 12 -0.32 12.81 -0.65
CA ASP A 12 0.45 12.99 0.59
C ASP A 12 0.90 11.64 1.18
N TYR A 13 1.69 11.71 2.25
CA TYR A 13 2.14 10.56 3.03
C TYR A 13 1.00 9.94 3.83
N ILE A 14 1.08 8.62 4.03
CA ILE A 14 0.14 7.93 4.90
C ILE A 14 0.42 8.32 6.36
N CYS A 15 -0.62 8.80 7.04
CA CYS A 15 -0.57 9.19 8.44
C CYS A 15 -1.30 8.18 9.33
N ASN A 16 -0.89 8.14 10.61
CA ASN A 16 -1.65 7.49 11.68
C ASN A 16 -2.88 8.35 12.04
N GLY A 17 -3.83 7.82 12.81
CA GLY A 17 -5.04 8.52 13.28
C GLY A 17 -4.79 9.81 14.06
N GLU A 18 -3.57 10.05 14.52
CA GLU A 18 -3.12 11.33 15.13
C GLU A 18 -2.50 12.31 14.13
N ASN A 19 -2.69 12.08 12.83
CA ASN A 19 -2.15 12.90 11.73
C ASN A 19 -0.61 12.97 11.65
N LYS A 20 0.08 12.00 12.25
CA LYS A 20 1.54 11.84 12.16
C LYS A 20 1.90 10.87 11.04
N VAL A 21 2.89 11.20 10.21
CA VAL A 21 3.37 10.32 9.13
C VAL A 21 3.79 8.96 9.69
N LEU A 22 3.32 7.88 9.06
CA LEU A 22 3.73 6.53 9.41
C LEU A 22 5.14 6.27 8.92
N VAL A 23 6.00 5.93 9.88
CA VAL A 23 7.40 5.64 9.64
C VAL A 23 7.69 4.20 10.03
N PHE A 24 8.35 3.46 9.14
CA PHE A 24 8.64 2.04 9.29
C PHE A 24 10.14 1.82 9.37
N ASP A 25 10.58 0.92 10.25
CA ASP A 25 12.02 0.61 10.40
C ASP A 25 12.55 -0.25 9.24
N THR A 26 11.68 -0.98 8.55
CA THR A 26 12.06 -1.83 7.40
C THR A 26 11.06 -1.70 6.26
N LEU A 27 11.53 -1.99 5.04
CA LEU A 27 10.66 -2.09 3.86
C LEU A 27 9.57 -3.15 4.06
N GLY A 28 9.90 -4.27 4.71
CA GLY A 28 8.95 -5.36 4.96
C GLY A 28 7.75 -4.91 5.79
N LEU A 29 7.99 -4.12 6.85
CA LEU A 29 6.90 -3.58 7.68
C LEU A 29 6.00 -2.63 6.89
N ALA A 30 6.58 -1.78 6.05
CA ALA A 30 5.81 -0.87 5.20
C ALA A 30 4.93 -1.63 4.18
N PHE A 31 5.46 -2.72 3.58
CA PHE A 31 4.68 -3.59 2.70
C PHE A 31 3.57 -4.34 3.44
N GLN A 32 3.83 -4.86 4.64
CA GLN A 32 2.82 -5.53 5.46
C GLN A 32 1.65 -4.58 5.78
N TYR A 33 1.97 -3.31 6.09
CA TYR A 33 0.96 -2.30 6.33
C TYR A 33 0.09 -2.06 5.07
N LEU A 34 0.71 -1.88 3.90
CA LEU A 34 -0.03 -1.75 2.63
C LEU A 34 -0.92 -2.97 2.35
N GLN A 35 -0.39 -4.17 2.59
CA GLN A 35 -1.11 -5.41 2.33
C GLN A 35 -2.34 -5.57 3.22
N LYS A 36 -2.27 -5.11 4.47
CA LYS A 36 -3.35 -5.21 5.45
C LYS A 36 -4.45 -4.17 5.21
N HIS A 37 -4.07 -2.95 4.83
CA HIS A 37 -5.00 -1.81 4.82
C HIS A 37 -5.47 -1.39 3.42
N TYR A 38 -4.66 -1.61 2.38
CA TYR A 38 -4.92 -1.07 1.04
C TYR A 38 -4.96 -2.13 -0.06
N ARG A 39 -4.79 -3.42 0.27
CA ARG A 39 -4.89 -4.50 -0.70
C ARG A 39 -6.35 -4.70 -1.11
N LYS A 40 -6.62 -4.75 -2.41
CA LYS A 40 -7.95 -5.10 -2.92
C LYS A 40 -8.28 -6.56 -2.55
N PRO A 41 -9.56 -6.88 -2.26
CA PRO A 41 -9.96 -8.26 -2.04
C PRO A 41 -9.59 -9.13 -3.24
N LEU A 42 -9.23 -10.38 -2.98
CA LEU A 42 -8.95 -11.33 -4.05
C LEU A 42 -10.20 -11.46 -4.94
N PRO A 43 -10.04 -11.43 -6.27
CA PRO A 43 -11.19 -11.58 -7.15
C PRO A 43 -11.83 -12.95 -6.91
N GLU A 44 -13.15 -12.97 -6.73
CA GLU A 44 -13.90 -14.23 -6.73
C GLU A 44 -13.64 -14.95 -8.05
N GLN A 45 -13.31 -16.24 -7.94
CA GLN A 45 -12.87 -17.06 -9.06
C GLN A 45 -14.01 -17.25 -10.07
N ARG A 46 -14.14 -16.34 -11.04
CA ARG A 46 -15.13 -16.46 -12.11
C ARG A 46 -14.66 -17.47 -13.14
N LYS A 47 -15.45 -18.52 -13.37
CA LYS A 47 -15.26 -19.49 -14.45
C LYS A 47 -15.38 -18.79 -15.81
N LYS A 48 -14.27 -18.23 -16.33
CA LYS A 48 -14.05 -17.91 -17.76
C LYS A 48 -12.57 -17.59 -17.98
N ARG A 49 -12.01 -18.13 -19.06
CA ARG A 49 -10.58 -18.18 -19.46
C ARG A 49 -9.95 -16.80 -19.81
N LEU A 50 -10.20 -15.77 -19.01
CA LEU A 50 -9.56 -14.46 -19.16
C LEU A 50 -8.93 -14.08 -17.81
N ILE A 51 -7.61 -14.24 -17.71
CA ILE A 51 -6.84 -13.79 -16.55
C ILE A 51 -6.70 -12.26 -16.67
N HIS A 52 -7.67 -11.52 -16.14
CA HIS A 52 -7.40 -10.13 -15.79
C HIS A 52 -6.56 -10.15 -14.52
N TYR A 53 -5.38 -9.55 -14.56
CA TYR A 53 -4.61 -9.25 -13.35
C TYR A 53 -5.14 -7.92 -12.80
N PRO A 54 -6.02 -7.92 -11.79
CA PRO A 54 -6.50 -6.66 -11.23
C PRO A 54 -5.36 -5.97 -10.48
N ASP A 55 -5.44 -4.64 -10.38
CA ASP A 55 -4.52 -3.89 -9.51
C ASP A 55 -4.56 -4.47 -8.10
N VAL A 56 -3.39 -4.72 -7.53
CA VAL A 56 -3.25 -5.38 -6.23
C VAL A 56 -3.67 -4.45 -5.08
N TYR A 57 -3.50 -3.14 -5.26
CA TYR A 57 -3.75 -2.11 -4.25
C TYR A 57 -4.79 -1.11 -4.72
N GLN A 58 -5.50 -0.50 -3.75
CA GLN A 58 -6.55 0.50 -3.99
C GLN A 58 -6.03 1.70 -4.78
N ALA A 59 -4.79 2.11 -4.52
CA ALA A 59 -4.12 3.23 -5.16
C ALA A 59 -2.66 2.88 -5.48
N PRO A 60 -1.99 3.65 -6.36
CA PRO A 60 -0.55 3.58 -6.47
C PRO A 60 0.11 4.14 -5.19
N PHE A 61 1.10 3.42 -4.68
CA PHE A 61 1.89 3.82 -3.51
C PHE A 61 3.37 3.84 -3.86
N ARG A 62 4.10 4.80 -3.28
CA ARG A 62 5.56 4.88 -3.38
C ARG A 62 6.17 4.76 -2.00
N LEU A 63 7.05 3.77 -1.83
CA LEU A 63 7.88 3.66 -0.64
C LEU A 63 9.11 4.54 -0.79
N LEU A 64 9.33 5.41 0.18
CA LEU A 64 10.44 6.35 0.20
C LEU A 64 11.32 6.04 1.41
N LYS A 65 12.63 6.00 1.18
CA LYS A 65 13.63 5.80 2.23
C LYS A 65 13.96 7.15 2.85
N VAL A 66 13.88 7.24 4.16
CA VAL A 66 14.21 8.42 4.97
C VAL A 66 15.38 8.06 5.90
N CYS A 67 16.33 8.99 6.03
CA CYS A 67 17.55 8.78 6.79
C CYS A 67 17.28 8.81 8.29
#